data_AF-F0U6W5-F1
#
_entry.id   AF-F0U6W5-F1
#
_cell.length_a   1.000
_cell.length_b   1.000
_cell.length_c   1.000
_cell.angle_alpha   90.00
_cell.angle_beta   90.00
_cell.angle_gamma   90.00
#
_symmetry.space_group_name_H-M   'P 1'
#
loop_
_entity.id
_entity.type
_entity.pdbx_description
1 polymer ?
#
loop_
_entity_poly.entity_id
_entity_poly.type
_entity_poly.pdbx_seq_one_letter_code
_entity_poly.pdbx_strand_id
1 'polypeptide(L)' 'MAAFDKCKTRPQHIDVILNGLDRYNPETTTIFQEYVVQQCEDRTFDCYANLALLKL' A
#
# COMPACT_ATOMS: atom_id res chain seq x y z
N MET A 1 15.71 1.11 -10.62
CA MET A 1 14.40 1.38 -9.98
C MET A 1 13.94 0.08 -9.32
N ALA A 2 13.74 0.08 -8.00
CA ALA A 2 13.73 -1.14 -7.19
C ALA A 2 12.58 -2.11 -7.56
N ALA A 3 12.87 -3.42 -7.56
CA ALA A 3 11.96 -4.49 -7.94
C ALA A 3 10.69 -4.63 -7.07
N PHE A 4 10.60 -3.86 -5.98
CA PHE A 4 9.53 -3.92 -4.98
C PHE A 4 8.32 -3.03 -5.31
N ASP A 5 8.41 -2.20 -6.35
CA ASP A 5 7.37 -1.20 -6.67
C ASP A 5 6.16 -1.80 -7.41
N LYS A 6 6.32 -2.99 -8.01
CA LYS A 6 5.27 -3.61 -8.85
C LYS A 6 4.60 -4.78 -8.15
N CYS A 7 3.41 -4.52 -7.61
CA CYS A 7 2.50 -5.55 -7.13
C CYS A 7 1.33 -5.67 -8.14
N LYS A 8 1.18 -6.82 -8.80
CA LYS A 8 0.11 -7.04 -9.80
C LYS A 8 -1.29 -7.10 -9.19
N THR A 9 -1.36 -7.41 -7.89
CA THR A 9 -2.60 -7.46 -7.12
C THR A 9 -2.89 -6.13 -6.40
N ARG A 10 -2.09 -5.08 -6.66
CA ARG A 10 -2.32 -3.76 -6.09
C ARG A 10 -3.60 -3.16 -6.66
N PRO A 11 -4.57 -2.81 -5.81
CA PRO A 11 -5.76 -2.07 -6.24
C PRO A 11 -5.36 -0.68 -6.75
N GLN A 12 -6.13 -0.18 -7.71
CA GLN A 12 -5.87 1.12 -8.32
C GLN A 12 -5.95 2.28 -7.31
N HIS A 13 -6.80 2.18 -6.27
CA HIS A 13 -6.88 3.19 -5.21
C HIS A 13 -5.59 3.26 -4.37
N ILE A 14 -4.95 2.12 -4.08
CA ILE A 14 -3.67 2.08 -3.35
C ILE A 14 -2.57 2.72 -4.19
N ASP A 15 -2.55 2.45 -5.50
CA ASP A 15 -1.55 3.03 -6.40
C ASP A 15 -1.68 4.56 -6.52
N VAL A 16 -2.92 5.07 -6.52
CA VAL A 16 -3.19 6.52 -6.51
C VAL A 16 -2.70 7.16 -5.20
N ILE A 17 -2.97 6.54 -4.05
CA ILE A 17 -2.52 7.06 -2.74
C ILE A 17 -0.99 7.07 -2.67
N LEU A 18 -0.34 5.99 -3.09
CA LEU A 18 1.12 5.83 -3.06
C LEU A 18 1.85 6.84 -3.97
N ASN A 19 1.34 7.06 -5.18
CA ASN A 19 1.91 8.03 -6.11
C ASN A 19 1.47 9.48 -5.81
N GLY A 20 0.42 9.65 -5.02
CA GLY A 20 -0.13 10.94 -4.62
C GLY A 20 0.54 11.56 -3.40
N LEU A 21 0.07 12.77 -3.05
CA LEU A 21 0.40 13.43 -1.79
C LEU A 21 -0.32 12.78 -0.60
N ASP A 22 -1.39 12.04 -0.88
CA ASP A 22 -2.21 11.36 0.13
C ASP A 22 -1.42 10.32 0.94
N ARG A 23 -0.28 9.83 0.45
CA ARG A 23 0.65 8.98 1.23
C ARG A 23 1.17 9.60 2.52
N TYR A 24 1.04 10.92 2.71
CA TYR A 24 1.38 11.61 3.95
C TYR A 24 0.15 11.96 4.79
N ASN A 25 -1.05 11.66 4.30
CA ASN A 25 -2.30 11.93 4.99
C ASN A 25 -2.60 10.79 5.98
N PRO A 26 -2.69 11.07 7.29
CA PRO A 26 -3.01 10.06 8.29
C PRO A 26 -4.36 9.35 8.07
N GLU A 27 -5.30 9.95 7.32
CA GLU A 27 -6.55 9.28 6.96
C GLU A 27 -6.32 8.06 6.05
N THR A 28 -5.31 8.10 5.20
CA THR A 28 -4.98 6.96 4.31
C THR A 28 -4.24 5.83 5.02
N THR A 29 -3.68 6.08 6.20
CA THR A 29 -3.05 5.05 7.04
C THR A 29 -4.03 3.92 7.34
N THR A 30 -5.29 4.24 7.65
CA THR A 30 -6.34 3.25 7.91
C THR A 30 -6.60 2.37 6.69
N ILE A 31 -6.59 2.96 5.48
CA ILE A 31 -6.75 2.22 4.22
C ILE A 31 -5.59 1.24 4.02
N PHE A 32 -4.34 1.66 4.30
CA PHE A 32 -3.19 0.76 4.23
C PHE A 32 -3.25 -0.36 5.27
N GLN A 33 -3.75 -0.10 6.48
CA GLN A 33 -3.96 -1.14 7.50
C GLN A 33 -4.98 -2.18 7.05
N GLU A 34 -6.12 -1.76 6.54
CA GLU A 34 -7.13 -2.67 5.96
C GLU A 34 -6.57 -3.46 4.78
N TYR A 35 -5.78 -2.80 3.92
CA TYR A 35 -5.13 -3.46 2.79
C TYR A 35 -4.11 -4.52 3.24
N VAL A 36 -3.38 -4.30 4.33
CA VAL A 36 -2.48 -5.32 4.90
C VAL A 36 -3.25 -6.55 5.40
N VAL A 37 -4.43 -6.34 6.00
CA VAL A 37 -5.30 -7.46 6.42
C VAL A 37 -5.75 -8.26 5.20
N GLN A 38 -6.22 -7.59 4.13
CA GLN A 38 -6.58 -8.29 2.89
C GLN A 38 -5.41 -9.04 2.26
N GLN A 39 -4.21 -8.45 2.27
CA GLN A 39 -3.01 -9.13 1.80
C GLN A 39 -2.77 -10.46 2.55
N CYS A 40 -3.03 -10.51 3.86
CA CYS A 40 -2.90 -11.72 4.66
C CYS A 40 -3.95 -12.78 4.31
N GLU A 41 -5.20 -12.35 4.06
CA GLU A 41 -6.30 -13.24 3.67
C GLU A 41 -6.08 -13.83 2.28
N ASP A 42 -5.75 -12.98 1.30
CA ASP A 42 -5.55 -13.37 -0.09
C ASP A 42 -4.18 -14.02 -0.34
N ARG A 43 -3.32 -14.09 0.68
CA ARG A 43 -1.91 -14.50 0.59
C ARG A 43 -1.14 -13.72 -0.49
N THR A 44 -1.47 -12.45 -0.62
CA THR A 44 -0.77 -11.51 -1.50
C THR A 44 0.20 -10.67 -0.70
N PHE A 45 1.19 -10.07 -1.37
CA PHE A 45 2.22 -9.31 -0.68
C PHE A 45 2.63 -8.09 -1.50
N ASP A 46 2.41 -6.92 -0.91
CA ASP A 46 2.80 -5.63 -1.46
C ASP A 46 3.79 -4.93 -0.52
N CYS A 47 5.07 -5.15 -0.79
CA CYS A 47 6.15 -4.58 0.00
C CYS A 47 6.11 -3.04 0.03
N TYR A 48 5.70 -2.40 -1.06
CA TYR A 48 5.73 -0.95 -1.16
C TYR A 48 4.61 -0.29 -0.35
N ALA A 49 3.40 -0.87 -0.38
CA ALA A 49 2.30 -0.43 0.48
C ALA A 49 2.65 -0.58 1.97
N ASN A 50 3.27 -1.71 2.33
CA ASN A 50 3.67 -1.98 3.71
C ASN A 50 4.79 -1.02 4.17
N LEU A 51 5.72 -0.67 3.27
CA LEU A 51 6.74 0.34 3.53
C LEU A 51 6.16 1.74 3.68
N ALA A 52 5.12 2.10 2.91
CA ALA A 52 4.45 3.38 3.05
C ALA A 52 3.76 3.50 4.41
N LEU A 53 3.11 2.42 4.87
CA LEU A 53 2.53 2.35 6.21
C LEU A 53 3.57 2.52 7.33
N LEU A 54 4.75 1.91 7.18
CA LEU A 54 5.84 2.03 8.18
C LEU A 54 6.56 3.39 8.16
N LYS A 55 6.42 4.16 7.08
CA LYS A 55 7.07 5.47 6.92
C LYS A 55 6.28 6.60 7.58
N LEU A 56 4.97 6.40 7.76
CA LEU A 56 4.06 7.27 8.49
C LEU A 56 4.19 7.05 10.00
#